data_AF-A0A6P1CWJ8-F1
#
_entry.id   AF-A0A6P1CWJ8-F1
#
_cell.length_a   1.000
_cell.length_b   1.000
_cell.length_c   1.000
_cell.angle_alpha   90.00
_cell.angle_beta   90.00
_cell.angle_gamma   90.00
#
_symmetry.space_group_name_H-M   'P 1'
#
loop_
_entity.id
_entity.type
_entity.pdbx_description
1 polymer ?
#
loop_
_entity_poly.entity_id
_entity_poly.type
_entity_poly.pdbx_seq_one_letter_code
_entity_poly.pdbx_strand_id
1 'polypeptide(L)'
;MATTKQAGGRPRESRVDHSIAAAVRGLLEERGYASLTVDAVAARAGVSKAAIYRRYATKQEMTFAVLLHDLREDPPGDTGSLRGDLGALAERIGEQ
;
A
#
# COMPACT_ATOMS: atom_id res chain seq x y z
N MET A 1 -38.56 -3.85 22.10
CA MET A 1 -37.18 -4.06 22.60
C MET A 1 -36.24 -3.95 21.42
N ALA A 2 -35.53 -2.83 21.30
CA ALA A 2 -34.59 -2.58 20.20
C ALA A 2 -33.18 -2.91 20.67
N THR A 3 -32.52 -3.88 20.03
CA THR A 3 -31.13 -4.23 20.30
C THR A 3 -30.23 -3.34 19.44
N THR A 4 -29.47 -2.45 20.09
CA THR A 4 -28.43 -1.63 19.47
C THR A 4 -27.28 -2.51 18.97
N LYS A 5 -27.08 -2.55 17.64
CA LYS A 5 -25.94 -3.19 16.98
C LYS A 5 -24.70 -2.32 17.24
N GLN A 6 -23.80 -2.82 18.08
CA GLN A 6 -22.53 -2.19 18.39
C GLN A 6 -21.74 -1.86 17.12
N ALA A 7 -21.25 -0.62 17.04
CA ALA A 7 -20.42 -0.12 15.96
C ALA A 7 -19.10 -0.92 15.91
N GLY A 8 -18.92 -1.72 14.86
CA GLY A 8 -17.67 -2.42 14.57
C GLY A 8 -16.58 -1.40 14.24
N GLY A 9 -15.65 -1.18 15.17
CA GLY A 9 -14.47 -0.36 14.93
C GLY A 9 -13.63 -0.90 13.77
N ARG A 10 -12.99 0.00 13.01
CA ARG A 10 -12.11 -0.32 11.86
C ARG A 10 -11.16 -1.47 12.24
N PRO A 11 -11.03 -2.55 11.43
CA PRO A 11 -10.30 -3.74 11.83
C PRO A 11 -8.86 -3.42 12.27
N ARG A 12 -8.40 -4.07 13.35
CA ARG A 12 -7.03 -3.99 13.86
C ARG A 12 -5.96 -4.28 12.79
N GLU A 13 -6.35 -4.98 11.72
CA GLU A 13 -5.52 -5.25 10.54
C GLU A 13 -4.95 -3.97 9.91
N SER A 14 -5.72 -2.87 9.90
CA SER A 14 -5.30 -1.63 9.25
C SER A 14 -4.01 -1.02 9.80
N ARG A 15 -3.76 -1.05 11.12
CA ARG A 15 -2.58 -0.38 11.70
C ARG A 15 -1.27 -1.12 11.40
N VAL A 16 -1.31 -2.44 11.41
CA VAL A 16 -0.14 -3.27 11.07
C VAL A 16 0.15 -3.18 9.58
N ASP A 17 -0.89 -3.19 8.74
CA ASP A 17 -0.72 -3.08 7.29
C ASP A 17 -0.13 -1.70 6.93
N HIS A 18 -0.62 -0.62 7.56
CA HIS A 18 -0.05 0.72 7.39
C HIS A 18 1.41 0.80 7.87
N SER A 19 1.76 0.19 9.02
CA SER A 19 3.14 0.25 9.52
C SER A 19 4.11 -0.52 8.64
N ILE A 20 3.70 -1.68 8.12
CA ILE A 20 4.47 -2.45 7.14
C ILE A 20 4.63 -1.64 5.84
N ALA A 21 3.55 -1.05 5.32
CA ALA A 21 3.57 -0.28 4.09
C ALA A 21 4.49 0.95 4.17
N ALA A 22 4.38 1.73 5.26
CA ALA A 22 5.25 2.87 5.50
C ALA A 22 6.73 2.47 5.64
N ALA A 23 7.01 1.36 6.34
CA ALA A 23 8.37 0.85 6.49
C ALA A 23 8.97 0.38 5.14
N VAL A 24 8.19 -0.32 4.32
CA VAL A 24 8.61 -0.76 2.98
C VAL A 24 8.93 0.45 2.11
N ARG A 25 8.04 1.45 2.02
CA ARG A 25 8.26 2.67 1.23
C ARG A 25 9.53 3.41 1.66
N GLY A 26 9.66 3.72 2.95
CA GLY A 26 10.84 4.43 3.44
C GLY A 26 12.15 3.66 3.21
N LEU A 27 12.16 2.33 3.35
CA LEU A 27 13.35 1.53 3.08
C LEU A 27 13.68 1.44 1.58
N LEU A 28 12.67 1.44 0.71
CA LEU A 28 12.86 1.50 -0.74
C LEU A 28 13.45 2.84 -1.16
N GLU A 29 12.93 3.95 -0.63
CA GLU A 29 13.44 5.30 -0.88
C GLU A 29 14.88 5.46 -0.39
N GLU A 30 15.19 4.94 0.80
CA GLU A 30 16.52 5.08 1.41
C GLU A 30 17.60 4.20 0.76
N ARG A 31 17.26 2.98 0.33
CA ARG A 31 18.26 1.94 0.01
C ARG A 31 17.98 1.14 -1.26
N GLY A 32 16.83 1.35 -1.89
CA GLY A 32 16.38 0.61 -3.06
C GLY A 32 15.94 -0.83 -2.77
N TYR A 33 15.35 -1.44 -3.79
CA TYR A 33 14.76 -2.78 -3.69
C TYR A 33 15.78 -3.87 -3.37
N ALA A 34 17.00 -3.81 -3.92
CA ALA A 34 18.02 -4.85 -3.71
C ALA A 34 18.36 -5.02 -2.21
N SER A 35 18.43 -3.91 -1.48
CA SER A 35 18.78 -3.86 -0.05
C SER A 35 17.59 -4.10 0.89
N LEU A 36 16.35 -4.16 0.38
CA LEU A 36 15.16 -4.39 1.19
C LEU A 36 15.13 -5.82 1.72
N THR A 37 14.98 -6.00 3.04
CA THR A 37 14.83 -7.33 3.66
C THR A 37 13.59 -7.36 4.55
N VAL A 38 12.98 -8.54 4.70
CA VAL A 38 11.82 -8.72 5.60
C VAL A 38 12.19 -8.40 7.05
N ASP A 39 13.43 -8.66 7.47
CA ASP A 39 13.91 -8.32 8.81
C ASP A 39 14.03 -6.81 9.03
N ALA A 40 14.56 -6.07 8.05
CA ALA A 40 14.62 -4.61 8.14
C ALA A 40 13.22 -3.99 8.19
N VAL A 41 12.27 -4.53 7.40
CA VAL A 41 10.87 -4.10 7.43
C VAL A 41 10.23 -4.40 8.78
N ALA A 42 10.40 -5.62 9.31
CA ALA A 42 9.88 -6.01 10.62
C ALA A 42 10.38 -5.09 11.73
N ALA A 43 11.70 -4.84 11.76
CA ALA A 43 12.33 -3.95 12.73
C ALA A 43 11.78 -2.52 12.64
N ARG A 44 11.65 -1.97 11.43
CA ARG A 44 11.18 -0.59 11.23
C ARG A 44 9.68 -0.42 11.46
N ALA A 45 8.87 -1.41 11.08
CA ALA A 45 7.43 -1.41 11.28
C ALA A 45 7.02 -1.73 12.73
N GLY A 46 7.96 -2.19 13.56
CA GLY A 46 7.70 -2.60 14.94
C GLY A 46 6.84 -3.87 15.05
N VAL A 47 7.00 -4.80 14.10
CA VAL A 47 6.20 -6.04 14.02
C VAL A 47 7.09 -7.27 13.93
N SER A 48 6.57 -8.44 14.25
CA SER A 48 7.33 -9.67 14.10
C SER A 48 7.42 -10.11 12.63
N LYS A 49 8.52 -10.78 12.27
CA LYS A 49 8.68 -11.40 10.94
C LYS A 49 7.52 -12.35 10.59
N ALA A 50 7.03 -13.10 11.59
CA ALA A 50 5.87 -13.98 11.44
C ALA A 50 4.57 -13.22 11.14
N ALA A 51 4.41 -11.99 11.65
CA ALA A 51 3.26 -11.16 11.30
C ALA A 51 3.29 -10.70 9.84
N ILE A 52 4.48 -10.48 9.27
CA ILE A 52 4.64 -10.17 7.84
C ILE A 52 4.35 -11.41 7.00
N TYR A 53 4.95 -12.56 7.32
CA TYR A 53 4.76 -13.78 6.53
C TYR A 53 3.33 -14.33 6.52
N ARG A 54 2.53 -14.05 7.56
CA ARG A 54 1.08 -14.36 7.53
C ARG A 54 0.30 -13.60 6.46
N ARG A 55 0.84 -12.47 5.98
CA ARG A 55 0.21 -11.58 4.99
C ARG A 55 0.81 -11.74 3.60
N TYR A 56 2.12 -11.94 3.54
CA TYR A 56 2.87 -12.02 2.30
C TYR A 56 3.83 -13.20 2.37
N ALA A 57 3.70 -14.16 1.46
CA ALA A 57 4.58 -15.32 1.43
C ALA A 57 6.01 -14.94 1.03
N THR A 58 6.18 -13.85 0.27
CA THR A 58 7.48 -13.43 -0.27
C THR A 58 7.75 -11.93 -0.12
N LYS A 59 9.04 -11.53 -0.23
CA LYS A 59 9.45 -10.11 -0.29
C LYS A 59 8.82 -9.42 -1.50
N GLN A 60 8.75 -10.10 -2.63
CA GLN A 60 8.18 -9.64 -3.88
C GLN A 60 6.71 -9.32 -3.70
N GLU A 61 5.95 -10.24 -3.12
CA GLU A 61 4.52 -10.08 -2.85
C GLU A 61 4.27 -8.93 -1.87
N MET A 62 5.04 -8.84 -0.78
CA MET A 62 4.97 -7.72 0.16
C MET A 62 5.23 -6.38 -0.56
N THR A 63 6.26 -6.31 -1.39
CA THR A 63 6.63 -5.09 -2.09
C THR A 63 5.56 -4.70 -3.11
N PHE A 64 5.09 -5.66 -3.90
CA PHE A 64 4.02 -5.47 -4.88
C PHE A 64 2.74 -4.99 -4.22
N ALA A 65 2.32 -5.66 -3.14
CA ALA A 65 1.12 -5.29 -2.39
C ALA A 65 1.21 -3.87 -1.83
N VAL A 66 2.35 -3.48 -1.25
CA VAL A 66 2.53 -2.13 -0.69
C VAL A 66 2.52 -1.05 -1.78
N LEU A 67 3.19 -1.28 -2.90
CA LEU A 67 3.26 -0.31 -3.99
C LEU A 67 1.92 -0.15 -4.71
N LEU A 68 1.13 -1.22 -4.84
CA LEU A 68 -0.16 -1.19 -5.53
C LEU A 68 -1.34 -0.84 -4.66
N HIS A 69 -1.26 -1.01 -3.34
CA HIS A 69 -2.36 -0.66 -2.45
C HIS A 69 -2.72 0.83 -2.53
N ASP A 70 -1.76 1.70 -2.86
CA ASP A 70 -1.99 3.14 -3.05
C ASP A 70 -2.26 3.53 -4.51
N LEU A 71 -2.00 2.64 -5.48
CA LEU A 71 -2.33 2.84 -6.90
C LEU A 71 -3.83 2.64 -7.20
N ARG A 72 -4.70 2.87 -6.22
CA ARG A 72 -6.10 3.20 -6.53
C ARG A 72 -6.09 4.61 -7.12
N GLU A 73 -5.62 4.72 -8.36
CA GLU A 73 -5.73 5.94 -9.12
C GLU A 73 -7.22 6.27 -9.24
N ASP A 74 -7.57 7.53 -8.93
CA ASP A 74 -8.85 8.04 -9.35
C ASP A 74 -8.96 7.85 -10.87
N PRO A 75 -10.12 7.38 -11.35
CA PRO A 75 -10.32 7.19 -12.79
C PRO A 75 -9.88 8.47 -13.52
N PRO A 76 -9.26 8.34 -14.71
CA PRO A 76 -8.88 9.51 -15.49
C PRO A 76 -10.10 10.43 -15.60
N GLY A 77 -9.88 11.74 -15.47
CA GLY A 77 -10.97 12.70 -15.54
C GLY A 77 -11.75 12.48 -16.83
N ASP A 78 -13.08 12.48 -16.75
CA ASP A 78 -13.94 12.34 -17.92
C ASP A 78 -13.90 13.65 -18.72
N THR A 79 -13.04 13.68 -19.74
CA THR A 79 -12.89 14.81 -20.67
C THR A 79 -13.95 14.78 -21.77
N GLY A 80 -14.83 13.78 -21.78
CA GLY A 80 -15.79 13.53 -22.85
C GLY A 80 -15.21 12.79 -24.07
N SER A 81 -13.95 12.34 -24.01
CA SER A 81 -13.35 11.50 -25.06
C SER A 81 -12.18 10.64 -24.55
N LEU A 82 -12.06 9.40 -25.04
CA LEU A 82 -10.96 8.51 -24.69
C LEU A 82 -9.57 9.14 -24.92
N ARG A 83 -9.41 9.94 -25.99
CA ARG A 83 -8.15 10.63 -26.29
C ARG A 83 -7.80 11.67 -25.22
N GLY A 84 -8.78 12.45 -24.76
CA GLY A 84 -8.56 13.44 -23.72
C GLY A 84 -8.27 12.80 -22.38
N ASP A 85 -8.97 11.71 -22.05
CA ASP A 85 -8.76 10.96 -20.80
C ASP A 85 -7.35 10.35 -20.77
N LEU A 86 -6.89 9.77 -21.88
CA LEU A 86 -5.53 9.25 -22.03
C LEU A 86 -4.46 10.35 -22.00
N GLY A 87 -4.75 11.54 -22.54
CA GLY A 87 -3.87 12.69 -22.47
C GLY A 87 -3.67 13.19 -21.04
N ALA A 88 -4.77 13.37 -20.31
CA ALA A 88 -4.74 13.78 -18.90
C ALA A 88 -4.03 12.75 -18.00
N LEU A 89 -4.19 11.45 -18.30
CA LEU A 89 -3.47 10.39 -17.60
C LEU A 89 -1.96 10.45 -17.89
N ALA A 90 -1.56 10.67 -19.14
CA ALA A 90 -0.15 10.75 -19.53
C ALA A 90 0.56 11.96 -18.88
N GLU A 91 -0.11 13.11 -18.80
CA GLU A 91 0.40 14.30 -18.11
C GLU A 91 0.61 14.01 -16.61
N ARG A 92 -0.38 13.40 -15.94
CA ARG A 92 -0.26 12.98 -14.52
C ARG A 92 0.90 12.03 -14.24
N ILE A 93 1.20 11.12 -15.18
CA ILE A 93 2.31 10.17 -15.04
C ILE A 93 3.65 10.89 -15.28
N GLY A 94 3.70 11.85 -16.20
CA GLY A 94 4.92 12.62 -16.52
C GLY A 94 5.33 13.63 -15.44
N GLU A 95 4.40 14.02 -14.56
CA GLU A 95 4.65 14.94 -13.44
C GLU A 95 5.14 14.26 -12.14
N GLN A 96 5.22 12.92 -12.10
CA GLN A 96 5.67 12.14 -10.92
C GLN A 96 7.15 11.74 -10.94
#